data_AF-A0A645BAY7-F1
#
_entry.id   AF-A0A645BAY7-F1
#
_cell.length_a   1.000
_cell.length_b   1.000
_cell.length_c   1.000
_cell.angle_alpha   90.00
_cell.angle_beta   90.00
_cell.angle_gamma   90.00
#
_symmetry.space_group_name_H-M   'P 1'
#
loop_
_entity.id
_entity.type
_entity.pdbx_description
1 polymer ?
#
loop_
_entity_poly.entity_id
_entity_poly.type
_entity_poly.pdbx_seq_one_letter_code
_entity_poly.pdbx_strand_id
1 'polypeptide(L)'
;MFPIVTIAMILGLAYLMNYSGMSATMGLAFTKTGSLFPFFAPILGWLGVFLTGSDTSSNALFSSLQRTTAEQIGVDPHLMVAANSSGGVCGKMISPQSISVATAATGLVGEEGTIFRFTLMHSIAMILIVSTMTYLQAYALRWMLP
;
A
#
# COMPACT_ATOMS: atom_id res chain seq x y z
N MET A 1 6.81 13.30 -21.47
CA MET A 1 8.14 13.54 -20.87
C MET A 1 8.09 13.65 -19.34
N PHE A 2 7.15 14.40 -18.75
CA PHE A 2 6.95 14.49 -17.29
C PHE A 2 6.75 13.15 -16.52
N PRO A 3 6.08 12.11 -17.07
CA PRO A 3 5.91 10.82 -16.38
C PRO A 3 7.22 10.04 -16.19
N ILE A 4 8.16 10.17 -17.12
CA ILE A 4 9.45 9.46 -17.06
C ILE A 4 10.31 10.05 -15.94
N VAL A 5 10.32 11.38 -15.80
CA VAL A 5 11.06 12.08 -14.75
C VAL A 5 10.49 11.77 -13.37
N THR A 6 9.16 11.73 -13.23
CA THR A 6 8.52 11.39 -11.95
C THR A 6 8.77 9.94 -11.54
N ILE A 7 8.70 8.98 -12.46
CA ILE A 7 9.06 7.57 -12.19
C ILE A 7 10.53 7.46 -11.77
N ALA A 8 11.45 8.14 -12.49
CA ALA A 8 12.87 8.15 -12.15
C ALA A 8 13.14 8.74 -10.76
N MET A 9 12.46 9.82 -10.39
CA MET A 9 12.59 10.45 -9.07
C MET A 9 12.01 9.59 -7.95
N ILE A 10 10.87 8.94 -8.16
CA ILE A 10 10.25 8.04 -7.17
C ILE A 10 11.13 6.80 -6.95
N LEU A 11 11.67 6.21 -8.02
CA LEU A 11 12.63 5.12 -7.91
C LEU A 11 13.91 5.59 -7.19
N GLY A 12 14.44 6.76 -7.56
CA GLY A 12 15.60 7.35 -6.91
C GLY A 12 15.38 7.58 -5.41
N LEU A 13 14.21 8.10 -5.02
CA LEU A 13 13.81 8.26 -3.62
C LEU A 13 13.66 6.90 -2.92
N ALA A 14 13.06 5.91 -3.56
CA ALA A 14 12.93 4.56 -3.01
C ALA A 14 14.29 3.93 -2.71
N TYR A 15 15.22 4.01 -3.66
CA TYR A 15 16.59 3.54 -3.46
C TYR A 15 17.28 4.34 -2.35
N LEU A 16 17.13 5.66 -2.32
CA LEU A 16 17.71 6.50 -1.26
C LEU A 16 17.15 6.16 0.13
N MET A 17 15.84 5.91 0.26
CA MET A 17 15.21 5.48 1.52
C MET A 17 15.71 4.10 1.96
N ASN A 18 15.98 3.21 1.01
CA ASN A 18 16.55 1.90 1.30
C ASN A 18 18.02 2.00 1.75
N TYR A 19 18.85 2.73 1.00
CA TYR A 19 20.28 2.90 1.30
C TYR A 19 20.56 3.77 2.54
N SER A 20 19.70 4.74 2.85
CA SER A 20 19.84 5.59 4.05
C SER A 20 19.41 4.89 5.35
N GLY A 21 18.93 3.64 5.30
CA GLY A 21 18.44 2.91 6.47
C GLY A 21 17.10 3.42 7.01
N MET A 22 16.43 4.32 6.28
CA MET A 22 15.12 4.87 6.68
C MET A 22 14.05 3.79 6.66
N SER A 23 14.04 2.93 5.63
CA SER A 23 13.15 1.75 5.57
C SER A 23 13.39 0.78 6.73
N ALA A 24 14.65 0.60 7.15
CA ALA A 24 15.00 -0.25 8.28
C ALA A 24 14.57 0.38 9.62
N THR A 25 14.72 1.70 9.78
CA THR A 25 14.32 2.42 11.01
C THR A 25 12.80 2.45 11.18
N MET A 26 12.06 2.70 10.09
CA MET A 26 10.60 2.59 10.10
C MET A 26 10.17 1.14 10.35
N GLY A 27 10.84 0.16 9.74
CA GLY A 27 10.59 -1.24 10.02
C GLY A 27 10.79 -1.60 11.49
N LEU A 28 11.87 -1.12 12.13
CA LEU A 28 12.11 -1.28 13.57
C LEU A 28 11.02 -0.62 14.43
N ALA A 29 10.56 0.58 14.04
CA ALA A 29 9.43 1.24 14.70
C ALA A 29 8.15 0.40 14.58
N PHE A 30 7.89 -0.18 13.40
CA PHE A 30 6.74 -1.06 13.17
C PHE A 30 6.91 -2.46 13.77
N THR A 31 8.13 -2.92 14.04
CA THR A 31 8.41 -4.16 14.76
C THR A 31 7.85 -4.08 16.19
N LYS A 32 7.74 -2.87 16.77
CA LYS A 32 7.04 -2.66 18.05
C LYS A 32 5.53 -2.92 17.99
N THR A 33 4.94 -2.89 16.79
CA THR A 33 3.56 -3.36 16.55
C THR A 33 3.45 -4.88 16.70
N GLY A 34 4.59 -5.59 16.70
CA GLY A 34 4.70 -7.02 16.98
C GLY A 34 3.89 -7.85 15.98
N SER A 35 3.09 -8.77 16.50
CA SER A 35 2.31 -9.70 15.69
C SER A 35 1.17 -9.05 14.90
N LEU A 36 0.85 -7.78 15.16
CA LEU A 36 -0.19 -7.06 14.43
C LEU A 36 0.30 -6.44 13.12
N PHE A 37 1.60 -6.43 12.85
CA PHE A 37 2.13 -5.82 11.61
C PHE A 37 1.48 -6.35 10.31
N PRO A 38 1.24 -7.66 10.13
CA PRO A 38 0.50 -8.20 8.98
C PRO A 38 -0.88 -7.57 8.75
N PHE A 39 -1.55 -7.11 9.82
CA PHE A 39 -2.83 -6.41 9.70
C PHE A 39 -2.66 -4.97 9.20
N PHE A 40 -1.58 -4.29 9.62
CA PHE A 40 -1.28 -2.92 9.20
C PHE A 40 -0.56 -2.85 7.84
N ALA A 41 0.08 -3.92 7.39
CA ALA A 41 0.82 -3.96 6.13
C ALA A 41 -0.04 -3.54 4.92
N PRO A 42 -1.26 -4.05 4.71
CA PRO A 42 -2.15 -3.55 3.66
C PRO A 42 -2.51 -2.07 3.83
N ILE A 43 -2.75 -1.60 5.06
CA ILE A 43 -3.14 -0.20 5.33
C ILE A 43 -2.01 0.76 4.91
N LEU A 44 -0.75 0.37 5.13
CA LEU A 44 0.41 1.13 4.65
C LEU A 44 0.43 1.20 3.13
N GLY A 45 0.16 0.09 2.43
CA GLY A 45 0.04 0.06 0.98
C GLY A 45 -1.12 0.93 0.46
N TRP A 46 -2.26 0.87 1.15
CA TRP A 46 -3.45 1.70 0.87
C TRP A 46 -3.14 3.20 0.97
N LEU A 47 -2.47 3.63 2.05
CA LEU A 47 -2.03 5.02 2.22
C LEU A 47 -1.01 5.42 1.14
N GLY A 48 -0.07 4.53 0.83
CA GLY A 48 0.95 4.78 -0.17
C GLY A 48 0.35 5.00 -1.57
N VAL A 49 -0.64 4.20 -1.99
CA VAL A 49 -1.30 4.38 -3.29
C VAL A 49 -2.29 5.54 -3.28
N PHE A 50 -2.97 5.80 -2.17
CA PHE A 50 -3.82 6.98 -2.05
C PHE A 50 -3.02 8.27 -2.29
N LEU A 51 -1.81 8.38 -1.69
CA LEU A 51 -0.95 9.55 -1.83
C LEU A 51 -0.24 9.62 -3.20
N THR A 52 0.26 8.48 -3.70
CA THR A 52 1.03 8.45 -4.95
C THR A 52 0.17 8.34 -6.20
N GLY A 53 -1.07 7.88 -6.07
CA GLY A 53 -2.01 7.61 -7.17
C GLY A 53 -1.66 6.38 -8.02
N SER A 54 -0.56 5.66 -7.72
CA SER A 54 -0.09 4.54 -8.53
C SER A 54 0.50 3.40 -7.69
N ASP A 55 0.07 2.18 -8.01
CA ASP A 55 0.51 0.95 -7.33
C ASP A 55 2.01 0.71 -7.53
N THR A 56 2.53 0.98 -8.74
CA THR A 56 3.94 0.80 -9.06
C THR A 56 4.84 1.73 -8.25
N SER A 57 4.47 3.00 -8.13
CA SER A 57 5.24 3.98 -7.34
C SER A 57 5.19 3.67 -5.85
N SER A 58 4.01 3.30 -5.34
CA SER A 58 3.86 2.93 -3.94
C SER A 58 4.63 1.65 -3.60
N ASN A 59 4.56 0.63 -4.45
CA ASN A 59 5.33 -0.60 -4.26
C ASN A 59 6.83 -0.33 -4.35
N ALA A 60 7.30 0.53 -5.26
CA ALA A 60 8.71 0.89 -5.30
C ALA A 60 9.19 1.50 -3.97
N LEU A 61 8.39 2.40 -3.38
CA LEU A 61 8.73 3.09 -2.13
C LEU A 61 8.62 2.17 -0.89
N PHE A 62 7.51 1.44 -0.77
CA PHE A 62 7.14 0.77 0.48
C PHE A 62 7.39 -0.74 0.48
N SER A 63 7.55 -1.41 -0.66
CA SER A 63 7.83 -2.87 -0.68
C SER A 63 9.11 -3.23 0.07
N SER A 64 10.14 -2.38 -0.05
CA SER A 64 11.40 -2.59 0.66
C SER A 64 11.23 -2.49 2.17
N LEU A 65 10.42 -1.54 2.65
CA LEU A 65 10.06 -1.40 4.06
C LEU A 65 9.25 -2.60 4.55
N GLN A 66 8.28 -3.08 3.78
CA GLN A 66 7.45 -4.24 4.11
C GLN A 66 8.30 -5.51 4.23
N ARG A 67 9.20 -5.72 3.27
CA ARG A 67 10.15 -6.83 3.26
C ARG A 67 11.09 -6.78 4.47
N THR A 68 11.77 -5.66 4.70
CA THR A 68 12.70 -5.53 5.83
C THR A 68 11.98 -5.68 7.17
N THR A 69 10.75 -5.16 7.28
CA THR A 69 9.96 -5.35 8.50
C THR A 69 9.60 -6.83 8.71
N ALA A 70 9.15 -7.52 7.66
CA ALA A 70 8.82 -8.94 7.69
C ALA A 70 9.99 -9.80 8.17
N GLU A 71 11.19 -9.54 7.65
CA GLU A 71 12.45 -10.21 8.05
C GLU A 71 12.75 -9.98 9.54
N GLN A 72 12.45 -8.80 10.09
CA GLN A 72 12.64 -8.48 11.52
C GLN A 72 11.59 -9.14 12.44
N ILE A 73 10.33 -9.24 12.00
CA ILE A 73 9.25 -9.88 12.77
C ILE A 73 9.16 -11.41 12.56
N GLY A 74 9.97 -11.98 11.67
CA GLY A 74 10.00 -13.42 11.37
C GLY A 74 8.76 -13.91 10.62
N VAL A 75 8.16 -13.06 9.78
CA VAL A 75 7.02 -13.41 8.91
C VAL A 75 7.49 -13.43 7.46
N ASP A 76 6.81 -14.19 6.60
CA ASP A 76 7.18 -14.32 5.20
C ASP A 76 7.25 -12.94 4.48
N PRO A 77 8.41 -12.57 3.90
CA PRO A 77 8.56 -11.28 3.24
C PRO A 77 7.72 -11.15 1.96
N HIS A 78 7.45 -12.26 1.25
CA HIS A 78 6.61 -12.24 0.06
C HIS A 78 5.16 -11.92 0.41
N LEU A 79 4.64 -12.44 1.52
CA LEU A 79 3.31 -12.11 2.04
C LEU A 79 3.19 -10.61 2.34
N MET A 80 4.17 -10.00 3.01
CA MET A 80 4.10 -8.57 3.36
C MET A 80 4.21 -7.66 2.12
N VAL A 81 5.03 -8.04 1.14
CA VAL A 81 5.09 -7.31 -0.14
C VAL A 81 3.80 -7.47 -0.94
N ALA A 82 3.22 -8.68 -0.98
CA ALA A 82 1.94 -8.93 -1.63
C ALA A 82 0.78 -8.18 -0.94
N ALA A 83 0.80 -8.13 0.38
CA ALA A 83 -0.14 -7.37 1.20
C ALA A 83 -0.08 -5.86 0.88
N ASN A 84 1.12 -5.32 0.66
CA ASN A 84 1.31 -3.93 0.25
C ASN A 84 0.61 -3.62 -1.07
N SER A 85 0.81 -4.46 -2.11
CA SER A 85 0.14 -4.27 -3.40
C SER A 85 -1.38 -4.50 -3.29
N SER A 86 -1.81 -5.49 -2.52
CA SER A 86 -3.25 -5.78 -2.30
C SER A 86 -3.96 -4.60 -1.61
N GLY A 87 -3.33 -4.00 -0.61
CA GLY A 87 -3.82 -2.77 0.02
C GLY A 87 -3.75 -1.57 -0.91
N GLY A 88 -2.72 -1.50 -1.75
CA GLY A 88 -2.54 -0.47 -2.77
C GLY A 88 -3.68 -0.41 -3.78
N VAL A 89 -4.14 -1.56 -4.29
CA VAL A 89 -5.32 -1.64 -5.16
C VAL A 89 -6.56 -1.06 -4.48
N CYS A 90 -6.75 -1.34 -3.19
CA CYS A 90 -7.85 -0.77 -2.42
C CYS A 90 -7.74 0.75 -2.31
N GLY A 91 -6.52 1.28 -2.13
CA GLY A 91 -6.24 2.71 -2.04
C GLY A 91 -6.41 3.45 -3.37
N LYS A 92 -6.19 2.76 -4.50
CA LYS A 92 -6.37 3.34 -5.83
C LYS A 92 -7.80 3.82 -6.06
N MET A 93 -8.79 3.12 -5.53
CA MET A 93 -10.22 3.48 -5.67
C MET A 93 -10.56 4.89 -5.15
N ILE A 94 -9.80 5.39 -4.18
CA ILE A 94 -10.01 6.72 -3.57
C ILE A 94 -8.94 7.73 -3.98
N SER A 95 -7.97 7.33 -4.81
CA SER A 95 -6.91 8.23 -5.28
C SER A 95 -7.51 9.39 -6.08
N PRO A 96 -7.04 10.64 -5.91
CA PRO A 96 -7.54 11.78 -6.65
C PRO A 96 -7.52 11.55 -8.18
N GLN A 97 -6.46 10.90 -8.69
CA GLN A 97 -6.37 10.51 -10.10
C GLN A 97 -7.51 9.60 -10.55
N SER A 98 -7.84 8.56 -9.77
CA SER A 98 -8.92 7.63 -10.15
C SER A 98 -10.29 8.27 -10.01
N ILE A 99 -10.48 9.15 -9.01
CA ILE A 99 -11.71 9.93 -8.83
C ILE A 99 -11.92 10.89 -10.00
N SER A 100 -10.92 11.65 -10.41
CA SER A 100 -11.07 12.58 -11.56
C SER A 100 -11.37 11.82 -12.87
N VAL A 101 -10.77 10.64 -13.09
CA VAL A 101 -11.10 9.78 -14.23
C VAL A 101 -12.53 9.23 -14.15
N ALA A 102 -12.96 8.75 -12.99
CA ALA A 102 -14.33 8.27 -12.78
C ALA A 102 -15.36 9.38 -12.98
N THR A 103 -15.05 10.59 -12.51
CA THR A 103 -15.90 11.77 -12.67
C THR A 103 -16.05 12.14 -14.14
N ALA A 104 -14.94 12.14 -14.91
CA ALA A 104 -14.96 12.38 -16.35
C ALA A 104 -15.75 11.30 -17.11
N ALA A 105 -15.64 10.02 -16.71
CA ALA A 105 -16.32 8.90 -17.35
C ALA A 105 -17.83 8.85 -17.04
N THR A 106 -18.25 9.30 -15.85
CA THR A 106 -19.65 9.29 -15.40
C THR A 106 -20.40 10.58 -15.74
N GLY A 107 -19.71 11.60 -16.26
CA GLY A 107 -20.29 12.91 -16.57
C GLY A 107 -20.60 13.77 -15.34
N LEU A 108 -20.17 13.35 -14.15
CA LEU A 108 -20.43 14.01 -12.86
C LEU A 108 -19.39 15.10 -12.54
N VAL A 109 -18.88 15.81 -13.56
CA VAL A 109 -17.80 16.81 -13.42
C VAL A 109 -18.21 17.90 -12.43
N GLY A 110 -17.44 18.03 -11.34
CA GLY A 110 -17.74 18.92 -10.21
C GLY A 110 -18.31 18.22 -8.98
N GLU A 111 -18.71 16.95 -9.08
CA GLU A 111 -19.18 16.11 -7.96
C GLU A 111 -18.15 15.08 -7.48
N GLU A 112 -16.86 15.40 -7.61
CA GLU A 112 -15.75 14.52 -7.17
C GLU A 112 -15.90 14.08 -5.70
N GLY A 113 -16.43 14.97 -4.85
CA GLY A 113 -16.70 14.69 -3.43
C GLY A 113 -17.78 13.63 -3.20
N THR A 114 -18.80 13.55 -4.05
CA THR A 114 -19.87 12.54 -3.96
C THR A 114 -19.32 11.16 -4.31
N ILE A 115 -18.54 11.08 -5.39
CA ILE A 115 -17.86 9.84 -5.80
C ILE A 115 -16.85 9.42 -4.72
N PHE A 116 -16.04 10.35 -4.22
CA PHE A 116 -15.07 10.07 -3.16
C PHE A 116 -15.73 9.53 -1.89
N ARG A 117 -16.82 10.14 -1.41
CA ARG A 117 -17.53 9.64 -0.22
C ARG A 117 -18.07 8.23 -0.41
N PHE A 118 -18.60 7.94 -1.59
CA PHE A 118 -19.11 6.61 -1.93
C PHE A 118 -17.99 5.57 -2.00
N THR A 119 -16.89 5.88 -2.71
CA THR A 119 -15.76 4.96 -2.88
C THR A 119 -14.94 4.80 -1.61
N LEU A 120 -14.90 5.81 -0.73
CA LEU A 120 -14.23 5.75 0.58
C LEU A 120 -14.78 4.61 1.45
N MET A 121 -16.10 4.49 1.55
CA MET A 121 -16.72 3.43 2.36
C MET A 121 -16.39 2.04 1.79
N HIS A 122 -16.45 1.88 0.46
CA HIS A 122 -16.08 0.62 -0.20
C HIS A 122 -14.60 0.29 -0.03
N SER A 123 -13.74 1.31 -0.12
CA SER A 123 -12.29 1.17 0.04
C SER A 123 -11.92 0.77 1.46
N ILE A 124 -12.55 1.36 2.49
CA ILE A 124 -12.37 1.01 3.90
C ILE A 124 -12.86 -0.43 4.18
N ALA A 125 -13.99 -0.82 3.62
CA ALA A 125 -14.49 -2.20 3.78
C ALA A 125 -13.52 -3.22 3.16
N MET A 126 -13.04 -2.96 1.94
CA MET A 126 -12.08 -3.83 1.26
C MET A 126 -10.75 -3.92 2.00
N ILE A 127 -10.19 -2.79 2.47
CA ILE A 127 -8.90 -2.83 3.17
C ILE A 127 -9.00 -3.59 4.49
N LEU A 128 -10.10 -3.49 5.22
CA LEU A 128 -10.32 -4.27 6.45
C LEU A 128 -10.38 -5.77 6.16
N ILE A 129 -11.02 -6.18 5.06
CA ILE A 129 -11.04 -7.58 4.61
C ILE A 129 -9.62 -8.05 4.28
N VAL A 130 -8.88 -7.29 3.47
CA VAL A 130 -7.50 -7.63 3.08
C VAL A 130 -6.59 -7.68 4.31
N SER A 131 -6.67 -6.71 5.23
CA SER A 131 -5.93 -6.70 6.50
C SER A 131 -6.22 -7.92 7.36
N THR A 132 -7.48 -8.32 7.46
CA THR A 132 -7.87 -9.53 8.21
C THR A 132 -7.34 -10.79 7.51
N MET A 133 -7.42 -10.86 6.18
CA MET A 133 -6.89 -11.98 5.40
C MET A 133 -5.37 -12.09 5.52
N THR A 134 -4.63 -10.98 5.40
CA THR A 134 -3.17 -10.97 5.54
C THR A 134 -2.74 -11.39 6.94
N TYR A 135 -3.46 -10.96 7.98
CA TYR A 135 -3.21 -11.43 9.35
C TYR A 135 -3.42 -12.95 9.49
N LEU A 136 -4.50 -13.49 8.93
CA LEU A 136 -4.76 -14.93 8.93
C LEU A 136 -3.71 -15.72 8.14
N GLN A 137 -3.24 -15.20 6.99
CA GLN A 137 -2.16 -15.80 6.19
C GLN A 137 -0.82 -15.82 6.92
N ALA A 138 -0.53 -14.80 7.75
CA ALA A 138 0.72 -14.73 8.50
C ALA A 138 0.83 -15.76 9.65
N TYR A 139 -0.30 -16.10 10.30
CA TYR A 139 -0.31 -16.93 11.52
C TYR A 139 -1.01 -18.28 11.38
N ALA A 140 -2.19 -18.31 10.76
CA ALA A 140 -3.05 -19.51 10.73
C ALA A 140 -2.92 -20.29 9.41
N LEU A 141 -2.71 -19.60 8.30
CA LEU A 141 -2.70 -20.16 6.93
C LEU A 141 -1.31 -20.14 6.29
N ARG A 142 -0.25 -20.39 7.08
CA ARG A 142 1.13 -20.46 6.58
C ARG A 142 1.34 -21.49 5.46
N TRP A 143 0.44 -22.47 5.34
CA TRP A 143 0.45 -23.50 4.29
C TRP A 143 0.01 -22.98 2.90
N MET A 144 -0.60 -21.79 2.83
CA MET A 144 -1.08 -21.21 1.57
C MET A 144 -0.03 -20.36 0.84
N LEU A 145 1.12 -20.14 1.50
CA LEU A 145 2.28 -19.47 0.92
C LEU A 145 3.28 -20.56 0.45
N PRO A 146 3.71 -20.53 -0.83
CA PRO A 146 4.65 -21.50 -1.38
C PRO A 146 6.07 -21.35 -0.80
#